data_AF-A0A817DGD2-F1
#
_entry.id   AF-A0A817DGD2-F1
#
_cell.length_a   1.000
_cell.length_b   1.000
_cell.length_c   1.000
_cell.angle_alpha   90.00
_cell.angle_beta   90.00
_cell.angle_gamma   90.00
#
_symmetry.space_group_name_H-M   'P 1'
#
loop_
_entity.id
_entity.type
_entity.pdbx_description
1 polymer ?
#
loop_
_entity_poly.entity_id
_entity_poly.type
_entity_poly.pdbx_seq_one_letter_code
_entity_poly.pdbx_strand_id
1 'polypeptide(L)'
;MVDIYHLPSGRAIILPADGRVVNLSCAHGNPSFVMSNSFSNQILAQIELFTKKEKYSIGIHTLPKRLDEEVALAHLDYLGVKLEKLTETQSAYLDLHPDGPFKPGYYRY
;
A
#
# COMPACT_ATOMS: atom_id res chain seq x y z
N MET A 1 3.22 -26.22 12.64
CA MET A 1 3.42 -24.82 13.07
C MET A 1 2.33 -24.38 14.03
N VAL A 2 1.99 -25.26 14.97
CA VAL A 2 1.06 -24.98 16.07
C VAL A 2 1.60 -25.79 17.24
N ASP A 3 1.94 -25.09 18.31
CA ASP A 3 2.48 -25.68 19.53
C ASP A 3 1.44 -25.56 20.64
N ILE A 4 1.40 -26.55 21.53
CA ILE A 4 0.50 -26.57 22.67
C ILE A 4 1.33 -26.54 23.94
N TYR A 5 1.16 -25.48 24.73
CA TYR A 5 1.85 -25.29 25.99
C TYR A 5 0.91 -25.64 27.14
N HIS A 6 1.22 -26.70 27.87
CA HIS A 6 0.47 -27.10 29.07
C HIS A 6 0.97 -26.32 30.29
N LEU A 7 0.06 -25.67 31.00
CA LEU A 7 0.35 -24.87 32.19
C LEU A 7 0.19 -25.70 33.47
N PRO A 8 0.89 -25.35 34.57
CA PRO A 8 0.71 -26.00 35.87
C PRO A 8 -0.73 -25.97 36.39
N SER A 9 -1.55 -25.03 35.93
CA SER A 9 -2.97 -24.93 36.30
C SER A 9 -3.87 -25.98 35.62
N GLY A 10 -3.33 -26.87 34.79
CA GLY A 10 -4.09 -27.83 33.97
C GLY A 10 -4.73 -27.25 32.71
N ARG A 11 -4.53 -25.96 32.42
CA ARG A 11 -4.97 -25.30 31.18
C ARG A 11 -3.89 -25.44 30.10
N ALA A 12 -4.27 -25.28 28.83
CA ALA A 12 -3.34 -25.28 27.70
C ALA A 12 -3.46 -23.99 26.87
N ILE A 13 -2.34 -23.55 26.30
CA ILE A 13 -2.26 -22.45 25.34
C ILE A 13 -1.90 -23.02 23.98
N ILE A 14 -2.62 -22.62 22.93
CA ILE A 14 -2.26 -22.90 21.55
C ILE A 14 -1.47 -21.71 21.03
N LEU A 15 -0.20 -21.92 20.67
CA LEU A 15 0.67 -20.91 20.10
C LEU A 15 0.94 -21.25 18.62
N PRO A 16 0.26 -20.58 17.68
CA PRO A 16 0.58 -20.75 16.26
C PRO A 16 1.89 -20.04 15.92
N ALA A 17 2.62 -20.61 14.97
CA ALA A 17 3.85 -20.03 14.40
C ALA A 17 4.94 -19.65 15.42
N ASP A 18 4.91 -20.20 16.64
CA ASP A 18 5.85 -19.84 17.71
C ASP A 18 5.85 -18.31 18.01
N GLY A 19 4.71 -17.66 17.80
CA GLY A 19 4.56 -16.20 17.92
C GLY A 19 5.05 -15.38 16.72
N ARG A 20 5.51 -16.01 15.63
CA ARG A 20 5.85 -15.33 14.38
C ARG A 20 4.60 -14.88 13.62
N VAL A 21 4.82 -14.19 12.50
CA VAL A 21 3.76 -13.65 11.64
C VAL A 21 2.85 -14.77 11.13
N VAL A 22 1.70 -14.91 11.77
CA VAL A 22 0.83 -16.09 11.64
C VAL A 22 0.21 -16.22 10.26
N ASN A 23 -0.16 -15.13 9.59
CA ASN A 23 -0.75 -15.22 8.24
C ASN A 23 0.26 -15.66 7.19
N LEU A 24 1.54 -15.30 7.33
CA LEU A 24 2.61 -15.77 6.44
C LEU A 24 3.06 -17.18 6.80
N SER A 25 3.05 -17.51 8.08
CA SER A 25 3.54 -18.81 8.56
C SER A 25 2.46 -19.88 8.39
N CYS A 26 1.30 -19.68 9.01
CA CYS A 26 0.24 -20.68 9.04
C CYS A 26 -0.72 -20.61 7.85
N ALA A 27 -0.51 -19.69 6.90
CA ALA A 27 -1.28 -19.56 5.66
C ALA A 27 -0.39 -19.01 4.53
N HIS A 28 -0.98 -18.33 3.54
CA HIS A 28 -0.29 -17.82 2.35
C HIS A 28 -0.11 -16.30 2.36
N GLY A 29 -0.28 -15.64 3.50
CA GLY A 29 -0.16 -14.19 3.62
C GLY A 29 -1.31 -13.42 2.98
N ASN A 30 -1.01 -12.21 2.52
CA ASN A 30 -1.99 -11.36 1.85
C ASN A 30 -2.27 -11.89 0.42
N PRO A 31 -3.52 -11.83 -0.06
CA PRO A 31 -3.85 -12.20 -1.42
C PRO A 31 -3.08 -11.40 -2.46
N SER A 32 -2.86 -11.99 -3.64
CA SER A 32 -2.07 -11.40 -4.73
C SER A 32 -2.53 -9.99 -5.13
N PHE A 33 -3.83 -9.70 -5.09
CA PHE A 33 -4.34 -8.37 -5.41
C PHE A 33 -3.87 -7.30 -4.42
N VAL A 34 -3.91 -7.60 -3.11
CA VAL A 34 -3.40 -6.69 -2.07
C VAL A 34 -1.88 -6.52 -2.21
N MET A 35 -1.18 -7.62 -2.51
CA MET A 35 0.28 -7.58 -2.74
C MET A 35 0.66 -6.82 -4.00
N SER A 36 -0.16 -6.84 -5.06
CA SER A 36 0.06 -6.08 -6.29
C SER A 36 0.19 -4.58 -6.01
N ASN A 37 -0.65 -4.02 -5.14
CA ASN A 37 -0.55 -2.62 -4.72
C ASN A 37 0.79 -2.31 -4.03
N SER A 38 1.23 -3.20 -3.13
CA SER A 38 2.50 -3.05 -2.41
C SER A 38 3.70 -3.18 -3.35
N PHE A 39 3.68 -4.14 -4.26
CA PHE A 39 4.79 -4.40 -5.17
C PHE A 39 4.88 -3.37 -6.30
N SER A 40 3.76 -2.81 -6.78
CA SER A 40 3.78 -1.67 -7.70
C SER A 40 4.50 -0.47 -7.08
N ASN A 41 4.20 -0.14 -5.82
CA ASN A 41 4.93 0.89 -5.08
C ASN A 41 6.43 0.59 -4.97
N GLN A 42 6.81 -0.66 -4.68
CA GLN A 42 8.22 -1.04 -4.62
C GLN A 42 8.92 -0.86 -5.97
N ILE A 43 8.32 -1.29 -7.07
CA ILE A 43 8.90 -1.15 -8.41
C ILE A 43 9.03 0.32 -8.81
N LEU A 44 8.01 1.15 -8.56
CA LEU A 44 8.07 2.58 -8.83
C LEU A 44 9.16 3.27 -7.99
N ALA A 45 9.33 2.87 -6.73
CA ALA A 45 10.42 3.36 -5.89
C ALA A 45 11.80 2.96 -6.44
N GLN A 46 11.96 1.72 -6.90
CA GLN A 46 13.21 1.28 -7.53
C GLN A 46 13.51 2.08 -8.81
N ILE A 47 12.51 2.30 -9.67
CA ILE A 47 12.66 3.10 -10.90
C ILE A 47 13.04 4.54 -10.56
N GLU A 48 12.35 5.20 -9.62
CA GLU A 48 12.61 6.58 -9.24
C GLU A 48 14.02 6.75 -8.64
N LEU A 49 14.44 5.85 -7.74
CA LEU A 49 15.78 5.88 -7.15
C LEU A 49 16.88 5.58 -8.17
N PHE A 50 16.64 4.66 -9.10
CA PHE A 50 17.60 4.28 -10.12
C PHE A 50 17.77 5.38 -11.18
N THR A 51 16.67 5.97 -11.65
CA THR A 51 16.68 6.93 -12.77
C THR A 51 16.87 8.38 -12.33
N LYS A 52 16.57 8.74 -11.07
CA LYS A 52 16.60 10.13 -10.57
C LYS A 52 17.37 10.26 -9.26
N LYS A 53 18.46 9.50 -9.12
CA LYS A 53 19.29 9.43 -7.90
C LYS A 53 19.67 10.81 -7.35
N GLU A 54 20.02 11.76 -8.22
CA GLU A 54 20.46 13.11 -7.83
C GLU A 54 19.38 13.96 -7.15
N LYS A 55 18.11 13.60 -7.32
CA LYS A 55 16.96 14.28 -6.70
C LYS A 55 16.81 13.98 -5.21
N TYR A 56 17.49 12.94 -4.71
CA TYR A 56 17.32 12.43 -3.35
C TYR A 56 18.59 12.59 -2.53
N SER A 57 18.51 13.39 -1.47
CA SER A 57 19.54 13.43 -0.43
C SER A 57 19.53 12.16 0.42
N ILE A 58 20.60 11.91 1.18
CA ILE A 58 20.62 10.81 2.15
C ILE A 58 19.52 11.07 3.20
N GLY A 59 18.58 10.13 3.30
CA GLY A 59 17.44 10.25 4.21
C GLY A 59 16.31 9.29 3.86
N ILE A 60 15.23 9.38 4.62
CA ILE A 60 14.00 8.65 4.36
C ILE A 60 13.10 9.52 3.50
N HIS A 61 12.64 8.95 2.39
CA HIS A 61 11.74 9.62 1.44
C HIS A 61 10.50 8.77 1.24
N THR A 62 9.38 9.43 0.96
CA THR A 62 8.13 8.79 0.55
C THR A 62 7.93 8.97 -0.95
N LEU A 63 7.22 8.04 -1.58
CA LEU A 63 6.83 8.20 -2.98
C LEU A 63 5.98 9.49 -3.15
N PRO A 64 6.16 10.24 -4.24
CA PRO A 64 5.28 11.34 -4.59
C PRO A 64 3.82 10.88 -4.69
N LYS A 65 2.88 11.70 -4.18
CA LYS A 65 1.43 11.39 -4.17
C LYS A 65 0.86 11.01 -5.53
N ARG A 66 1.37 11.61 -6.61
CA ARG A 66 0.98 11.26 -7.98
C ARG A 66 1.24 9.77 -8.31
N LEU A 67 2.37 9.22 -7.85
CA LEU A 67 2.68 7.80 -8.08
C LEU A 67 1.77 6.89 -7.24
N ASP A 68 1.39 7.32 -6.04
CA ASP A 68 0.43 6.59 -5.19
C ASP A 68 -0.96 6.55 -5.84
N GLU A 69 -1.42 7.68 -6.40
CA GLU A 69 -2.67 7.74 -7.18
C GLU A 69 -2.58 6.91 -8.47
N GLU A 70 -1.44 6.86 -9.13
CA GLU A 70 -1.21 6.01 -10.31
C GLU A 70 -1.32 4.51 -9.97
N VAL A 71 -0.77 4.09 -8.83
CA VAL A 71 -0.96 2.72 -8.32
C VAL A 71 -2.44 2.44 -8.11
N ALA A 72 -3.18 3.33 -7.46
CA ALA A 72 -4.62 3.13 -7.25
C ALA A 72 -5.38 3.03 -8.59
N LEU A 73 -5.12 3.94 -9.52
CA LEU A 73 -5.73 3.96 -10.86
C LEU A 73 -5.51 2.65 -11.62
N ALA A 74 -4.30 2.09 -11.58
CA ALA A 74 -3.95 0.86 -12.27
C ALA A 74 -4.76 -0.38 -11.79
N HIS A 75 -5.36 -0.34 -10.60
CA HIS A 75 -6.12 -1.47 -10.04
C HIS A 75 -7.64 -1.32 -10.17
N LEU A 76 -8.17 -0.17 -10.61
CA LEU A 76 -9.61 0.09 -10.65
C LEU A 76 -10.36 -0.77 -11.67
N ASP A 77 -9.76 -0.99 -12.85
CA ASP A 77 -10.38 -1.77 -13.93
C ASP A 77 -10.65 -3.21 -13.51
N TYR A 78 -9.69 -3.84 -12.82
CA TYR A 78 -9.85 -5.18 -12.26
C TYR A 78 -11.03 -5.28 -11.27
N LEU A 79 -11.32 -4.19 -10.55
CA LEU A 79 -12.44 -4.12 -9.62
C LEU A 79 -13.77 -3.72 -10.29
N GLY A 80 -13.77 -3.45 -11.60
CA GLY A 80 -14.94 -2.96 -12.33
C GLY A 80 -15.38 -1.55 -11.89
N VAL A 81 -14.47 -0.77 -11.31
CA VAL A 81 -14.76 0.58 -10.81
C VAL A 81 -14.66 1.59 -11.94
N LYS A 82 -15.71 2.40 -12.11
CA LYS A 82 -15.69 3.58 -12.99
C LYS A 82 -15.34 4.82 -12.17
N LEU A 83 -14.17 5.39 -12.42
CA LEU A 83 -13.76 6.64 -11.80
C LEU A 83 -14.31 7.83 -12.58
N GLU A 84 -14.99 8.73 -11.89
CA GLU A 84 -15.44 10.00 -12.47
C GLU A 84 -14.28 10.97 -12.64
N LYS A 85 -14.35 11.81 -13.67
CA LYS A 85 -13.38 12.90 -13.90
C LYS A 85 -13.99 14.23 -13.47
N LEU A 86 -13.19 15.06 -12.82
CA LEU A 86 -13.57 16.44 -12.53
C LEU A 86 -13.85 17.18 -13.84
N THR A 87 -14.96 17.90 -13.88
CA THR A 87 -15.20 18.90 -14.94
C THR A 87 -14.25 20.08 -14.77
N GLU A 88 -14.03 20.86 -15.83
CA GLU A 88 -13.20 22.07 -15.77
C GLU A 88 -13.68 23.04 -14.69
N THR A 89 -15.00 23.23 -14.56
CA THR A 89 -15.60 24.07 -13.51
C THR A 89 -15.29 23.56 -12.11
N GLN A 90 -15.36 22.24 -11.88
CA GLN A 90 -15.04 21.65 -10.57
C GLN A 90 -13.54 21.73 -10.26
N SER A 91 -12.69 21.45 -11.24
CA SER A 91 -11.24 21.55 -11.13
C SER A 91 -10.80 22.98 -10.77
N ALA A 92 -11.36 23.98 -11.46
CA ALA A 92 -11.11 25.39 -11.15
C ALA A 92 -11.65 25.81 -9.78
N TYR A 93 -12.83 25.30 -9.38
CA TYR A 93 -13.42 25.59 -8.07
C TYR A 93 -12.60 25.03 -6.91
N LEU A 94 -12.04 23.82 -7.09
CA LEU A 94 -11.26 23.11 -6.06
C LEU A 94 -9.78 23.48 -6.07
N ASP A 95 -9.32 24.24 -7.08
CA ASP A 95 -7.90 24.52 -7.33
C ASP A 95 -7.06 23.22 -7.44
N LEU A 96 -7.57 22.26 -8.21
CA LEU A 96 -6.93 20.96 -8.44
C LEU A 96 -6.75 20.71 -9.92
N HIS A 97 -5.63 20.14 -10.32
CA HIS A 97 -5.44 19.65 -11.69
C HIS A 97 -6.39 18.47 -11.97
N PRO A 98 -7.01 18.35 -13.16
CA PRO A 98 -7.94 17.26 -13.48
C PRO A 98 -7.34 15.85 -13.34
N ASP A 99 -6.02 15.72 -13.50
CA ASP A 99 -5.26 14.47 -13.34
C ASP A 99 -4.55 14.36 -11.98
N GLY A 100 -4.93 15.18 -11.00
CA GLY A 100 -4.35 15.17 -9.66
C GLY A 100 -2.95 15.79 -9.55
N PRO A 101 -2.31 15.73 -8.37
CA PRO A 101 -2.78 15.05 -7.16
C PRO A 101 -4.05 15.69 -6.56
N PHE A 102 -4.97 14.87 -6.09
CA PHE A 102 -6.31 15.32 -5.67
C PHE A 102 -6.41 15.72 -4.19
N LYS A 103 -5.31 15.57 -3.44
CA LYS A 103 -5.25 15.81 -2.00
C LYS A 103 -3.91 16.42 -1.58
N PRO A 104 -3.87 17.26 -0.53
CA PRO A 104 -2.63 17.82 -0.03
C PRO A 104 -1.77 16.75 0.66
N GLY A 105 -0.48 17.06 0.85
CA GLY A 105 0.50 16.11 1.42
C GLY A 105 0.20 15.66 2.85
N TYR A 106 -0.48 16.48 3.66
CA TYR A 106 -0.85 16.15 5.04
C TYR A 106 -2.16 15.35 5.16
N TYR A 107 -2.83 15.07 4.04
CA TYR A 107 -4.08 14.32 4.04
C TYR A 107 -3.83 12.86 4.43
N ARG A 108 -4.71 12.29 5.28
CA ARG A 108 -4.45 10.99 5.91
C ARG A 108 -4.80 9.77 5.06
N TYR A 109 -5.71 9.90 4.09
CA TYR A 109 -6.02 8.94 3.02
C TYR A 109 -6.81 9.65 1.93
#